data_AF-A0A524HLU3-F1
#
_entry.id   AF-A0A524HLU3-F1
#
_cell.length_a   1.000
_cell.length_b   1.000
_cell.length_c   1.000
_cell.angle_alpha   90.00
_cell.angle_beta   90.00
_cell.angle_gamma   90.00
#
_symmetry.space_group_name_H-M   'P 1'
#
loop_
_entity.id
_entity.type
_entity.pdbx_description
1 polymer ?
#
loop_
_entity_poly.entity_id
_entity_poly.type
_entity_poly.pdbx_seq_one_letter_code
_entity_poly.pdbx_strand_id
1 'polypeptide(L)'
;MRNNSLLAIGLAAALALGACSEWGVASNSDTGTVIVRLADAPGEEVESAMIWISGVSIVGENGPQVISTDTASYDLLDLQHGVTAHLGSAEIPVGTYNQLRLLVDSARVTLKAPVTFTSGSSSALMKVPSGSTSGLKVNLGNVSVVSGETVLLVDFDVSRSFVFQGP
;
A
#
# COMPACT_ATOMS: atom_id res chain seq x y z
N MET A 1 43.97 8.14 -73.24
CA MET A 1 45.01 8.42 -72.22
C MET A 1 44.69 9.76 -71.57
N ARG A 2 44.78 9.81 -70.24
CA ARG A 2 44.75 11.00 -69.36
C ARG A 2 43.37 11.54 -68.95
N ASN A 3 42.88 10.87 -67.92
CA ASN A 3 42.10 11.33 -66.79
C ASN A 3 42.58 12.71 -66.29
N ASN A 4 41.67 13.59 -65.85
CA ASN A 4 41.80 14.24 -64.55
C ASN A 4 40.50 14.97 -64.10
N SER A 5 40.15 14.67 -62.86
CA SER A 5 39.09 15.17 -62.00
C SER A 5 39.09 16.69 -61.83
N LEU A 6 37.94 17.27 -61.43
CA LEU A 6 37.78 17.95 -60.14
C LEU A 6 36.33 18.40 -59.89
N LEU A 7 35.87 18.07 -58.69
CA LEU A 7 34.57 18.28 -58.08
C LEU A 7 34.20 19.77 -57.93
N ALA A 8 32.89 20.06 -58.01
CA ALA A 8 32.26 21.09 -57.17
C ALA A 8 30.97 20.52 -56.57
N ILE A 9 30.97 20.48 -55.24
CA ILE A 9 30.07 19.75 -54.35
C ILE A 9 28.78 20.58 -54.16
N GLY A 10 27.64 20.03 -54.56
CA GLY A 10 26.34 20.45 -54.03
C GLY A 10 26.06 19.66 -52.76
N LEU A 11 26.09 20.33 -51.60
CA LEU A 11 25.66 19.72 -50.33
C LEU A 11 24.22 20.14 -50.06
N ALA A 12 23.29 19.31 -50.54
CA ALA A 12 21.91 19.30 -50.09
C ALA A 12 21.81 18.58 -48.74
N ALA A 13 20.97 19.10 -47.85
CA ALA A 13 20.73 18.61 -46.51
C ALA A 13 20.14 17.19 -46.46
N ALA A 14 20.60 16.38 -45.49
CA ALA A 14 19.83 15.25 -44.97
C ALA A 14 20.12 15.11 -43.47
N LEU A 15 19.08 15.35 -42.66
CA LEU A 15 19.05 15.01 -41.24
C LEU A 15 19.18 13.50 -41.07
N ALA A 16 20.12 13.07 -40.23
CA ALA A 16 20.11 11.74 -39.63
C ALA A 16 20.54 11.87 -38.17
N LEU A 17 19.61 12.28 -37.31
CA LEU A 17 19.71 12.03 -35.88
C LEU A 17 19.44 10.53 -35.69
N GLY A 18 20.51 9.73 -35.70
CA GLY A 18 20.49 8.34 -35.26
C GLY A 18 20.29 8.27 -33.75
N ALA A 19 19.05 8.45 -33.31
CA ALA A 19 18.59 8.04 -32.00
C ALA A 19 18.28 6.55 -32.05
N CYS A 20 19.13 5.74 -31.43
CA CYS A 20 18.69 4.45 -30.87
C CYS A 20 19.70 4.02 -29.79
N SER A 21 19.56 4.61 -28.61
CA SER A 21 19.99 3.97 -27.37
C SER A 21 18.76 3.79 -26.49
N GLU A 22 17.79 3.02 -26.99
CA GLU A 22 16.77 2.42 -26.15
C GLU A 22 16.81 0.92 -26.39
N TRP A 23 17.73 0.27 -25.66
CA TRP A 23 17.60 -1.13 -25.33
C TRP A 23 16.37 -1.25 -24.42
N GLY A 24 15.19 -1.26 -25.05
CA GLY A 24 13.93 -1.59 -24.42
C GLY A 24 13.88 -3.08 -24.16
N VAL A 25 14.31 -3.50 -22.97
CA VAL A 25 13.84 -4.75 -22.40
C VAL A 25 12.38 -4.53 -22.01
N ALA A 26 11.46 -4.87 -22.91
CA ALA A 26 10.11 -5.23 -22.50
C ALA A 26 10.23 -6.57 -21.74
N SER A 27 10.64 -6.51 -20.48
CA SER A 27 10.42 -7.60 -19.56
C SER A 27 8.92 -7.65 -19.32
N ASN A 28 8.21 -8.51 -20.06
CA ASN A 28 6.92 -9.02 -19.65
C ASN A 28 7.13 -9.75 -18.32
N SER A 29 7.21 -9.01 -17.22
CA SER A 29 7.13 -9.59 -15.89
C SER A 29 5.69 -10.04 -15.71
N ASP A 30 5.49 -11.34 -15.54
CA ASP A 30 4.18 -11.86 -15.18
C ASP A 30 3.63 -11.08 -13.97
N THR A 31 2.34 -10.83 -13.97
CA THR A 31 1.65 -10.08 -12.93
C THR A 31 0.61 -10.95 -12.23
N GLY A 32 0.31 -10.60 -10.97
CA GLY A 32 -0.76 -11.17 -10.17
C GLY A 32 -1.59 -10.07 -9.54
N THR A 33 -2.88 -10.35 -9.31
CA THR A 33 -3.80 -9.44 -8.63
C THR A 33 -3.71 -9.67 -7.12
N VAL A 34 -3.33 -8.65 -6.37
CA VAL A 34 -3.39 -8.66 -4.90
C VAL A 34 -4.62 -7.92 -4.44
N ILE A 35 -5.40 -8.54 -3.56
CA ILE A 35 -6.56 -7.94 -2.90
C ILE A 35 -6.28 -7.87 -1.41
N VAL A 36 -6.38 -6.69 -0.82
CA VAL A 36 -6.16 -6.50 0.62
C VAL A 36 -7.51 -6.30 1.31
N ARG A 37 -7.73 -7.06 2.37
CA ARG A 37 -8.93 -6.99 3.21
C ARG A 37 -8.53 -6.75 4.66
N LEU A 38 -9.41 -6.09 5.39
CA LEU A 38 -9.27 -5.75 6.81
C LEU A 38 -10.29 -6.52 7.64
N ALA A 39 -9.84 -7.07 8.76
CA ALA A 39 -10.63 -7.65 9.85
C ALA A 39 -10.11 -7.14 11.19
N ASP A 40 -10.90 -7.27 12.25
CA ASP A 40 -10.53 -6.93 13.63
C ASP A 40 -10.75 -8.11 14.59
N ALA A 41 -10.03 -8.06 15.71
CA ALA A 41 -10.22 -8.90 16.88
C ALA A 41 -11.13 -8.21 17.91
N PRO A 42 -12.05 -8.95 18.58
CA PRO A 42 -13.06 -8.36 19.44
C PRO A 42 -12.47 -7.60 20.64
N GLY A 43 -12.91 -6.34 20.81
CA GLY A 43 -12.68 -5.54 22.02
C GLY A 43 -13.95 -5.45 22.86
N GLU A 44 -13.99 -6.12 24.01
CA GLU A 44 -15.21 -6.26 24.84
C GLU A 44 -15.73 -4.92 25.42
N GLU A 45 -14.84 -3.98 25.76
CA GLU A 45 -15.16 -2.73 26.45
C GLU A 45 -15.29 -1.50 25.53
N VAL A 46 -15.11 -1.68 24.23
CA VAL A 46 -15.13 -0.61 23.23
C VAL A 46 -16.51 -0.51 22.58
N GLU A 47 -17.04 0.70 22.43
CA GLU A 47 -18.29 1.01 21.71
C GLU A 47 -18.05 1.21 20.22
N SER A 48 -16.94 1.84 19.85
CA SER A 48 -16.53 2.06 18.45
C SER A 48 -15.02 2.25 18.37
N ALA A 49 -14.41 1.72 17.32
CA ALA A 49 -12.98 1.85 17.03
C ALA A 49 -12.80 2.30 15.58
N MET A 50 -12.81 3.62 15.37
CA MET A 50 -12.67 4.20 14.04
C MET A 50 -11.21 4.35 13.64
N ILE A 51 -10.89 3.95 12.41
CA ILE A 51 -9.59 4.19 11.77
C ILE A 51 -9.75 4.90 10.45
N TRP A 52 -8.77 5.75 10.10
CA TRP A 52 -8.69 6.42 8.81
C TRP A 52 -7.43 5.95 8.08
N ILE A 53 -7.63 5.30 6.95
CA ILE A 53 -6.56 4.77 6.09
C ILE A 53 -6.53 5.59 4.80
N SER A 54 -5.35 6.05 4.40
CA SER A 54 -5.11 6.86 3.19
C SER A 54 -4.21 6.18 2.16
N GLY A 55 -3.72 4.98 2.44
CA GLY A 55 -2.90 4.25 1.49
C GLY A 55 -2.56 2.83 1.92
N VAL A 56 -2.38 1.98 0.92
CA VAL A 56 -2.01 0.57 1.08
C VAL A 56 -0.89 0.27 0.10
N SER A 57 0.22 -0.26 0.59
CA SER A 57 1.32 -0.73 -0.25
C SER A 57 1.89 -2.04 0.28
N ILE A 58 2.41 -2.86 -0.61
CA ILE A 58 3.11 -4.10 -0.29
C ILE A 58 4.57 -3.98 -0.72
N VAL A 59 5.49 -4.55 0.05
CA VAL A 59 6.93 -4.43 -0.18
C VAL A 59 7.51 -5.81 -0.38
N GLY A 60 8.25 -5.96 -1.48
CA GLY A 60 9.02 -7.15 -1.80
C GLY A 60 10.46 -6.77 -2.16
N GLU A 61 11.18 -7.72 -2.75
CA GLU A 61 12.60 -7.56 -3.10
C GLU A 61 12.84 -6.41 -4.09
N ASN A 62 11.89 -6.17 -4.98
CA ASN A 62 11.94 -5.12 -6.01
C ASN A 62 11.42 -3.75 -5.51
N GLY A 63 11.15 -3.62 -4.21
CA GLY A 63 10.64 -2.38 -3.60
C GLY A 63 9.13 -2.36 -3.36
N PRO A 64 8.57 -1.20 -2.98
CA PRO A 64 7.14 -1.05 -2.67
C PRO A 64 6.28 -1.01 -3.93
N GLN A 65 5.16 -1.71 -3.90
CA GLN A 65 4.08 -1.69 -4.89
C GLN A 65 2.84 -1.08 -4.24
N VAL A 66 2.21 -0.12 -4.91
CA VAL A 66 1.01 0.55 -4.42
C VAL A 66 -0.20 -0.30 -4.72
N ILE A 67 -1.03 -0.56 -3.70
CA ILE A 67 -2.29 -1.29 -3.83
C ILE A 67 -3.48 -0.32 -3.90
N SER A 68 -3.46 0.72 -3.07
CA SER A 68 -4.48 1.76 -3.05
C SER A 68 -3.92 3.07 -2.49
N THR A 69 -4.45 4.18 -2.98
CA THR A 69 -4.24 5.54 -2.45
C THR A 69 -5.55 6.17 -1.99
N ASP A 70 -6.61 5.38 -1.92
CA ASP A 70 -7.93 5.87 -1.52
C ASP A 70 -7.94 6.16 -0.03
N THR A 71 -8.63 7.23 0.33
CA THR A 71 -8.87 7.58 1.73
C THR A 71 -10.24 7.08 2.16
N ALA A 72 -10.26 6.23 3.19
CA ALA A 72 -11.47 5.65 3.72
C ALA A 72 -11.38 5.50 5.25
N SER A 73 -12.54 5.48 5.90
CA SER A 73 -12.65 5.21 7.33
C SER A 73 -13.43 3.94 7.59
N TYR A 74 -13.01 3.19 8.60
CA TYR A 74 -13.62 1.92 8.99
C TYR A 74 -13.86 1.92 10.50
N ASP A 75 -15.05 1.50 10.94
CA ASP A 75 -15.24 1.07 12.32
C ASP A 75 -14.84 -0.40 12.41
N LEU A 76 -13.80 -0.68 13.19
CA LEU A 76 -13.24 -2.01 13.33
C LEU A 76 -14.22 -2.96 14.01
N LEU A 77 -15.12 -2.46 14.86
CA LEU A 77 -16.14 -3.29 15.49
C LEU A 77 -17.19 -3.84 14.50
N ASP A 78 -17.35 -3.22 13.33
CA ASP A 78 -18.21 -3.73 12.26
C ASP A 78 -17.54 -4.90 11.49
N LEU A 79 -16.23 -5.10 11.66
CA LEU A 79 -15.42 -6.09 10.94
C LEU A 79 -15.20 -7.37 11.74
N GLN A 80 -16.15 -7.70 12.60
CA GLN A 80 -16.16 -8.91 13.43
C GLN A 80 -16.94 -10.05 12.77
N HIS A 81 -16.82 -11.26 13.33
CA HIS A 81 -17.62 -12.44 12.91
C HIS A 81 -17.50 -12.80 11.42
N GLY A 82 -16.32 -12.58 10.83
CA GLY A 82 -16.05 -12.90 9.41
C GLY A 82 -16.46 -11.79 8.44
N VAL A 83 -16.97 -10.66 8.93
CA VAL A 83 -17.13 -9.45 8.12
C VAL A 83 -15.74 -8.84 7.89
N THR A 84 -15.48 -8.40 6.66
CA THR A 84 -14.20 -7.78 6.30
C THR A 84 -14.41 -6.60 5.38
N ALA A 85 -13.57 -5.58 5.50
CA ALA A 85 -13.56 -4.43 4.61
C ALA A 85 -12.53 -4.60 3.50
N HIS A 86 -12.83 -4.11 2.30
CA HIS A 86 -11.89 -4.08 1.19
C HIS A 86 -11.03 -2.81 1.28
N LEU A 87 -9.70 -2.97 1.34
CA LEU A 87 -8.78 -1.83 1.41
C LEU A 87 -8.18 -1.45 0.05
N GLY A 88 -8.32 -2.31 -0.95
CA GLY A 88 -7.84 -2.07 -2.30
C GLY A 88 -7.43 -3.34 -3.03
N SER A 89 -7.22 -3.20 -4.34
CA SER A 89 -6.68 -4.24 -5.20
C SER A 89 -5.78 -3.65 -6.27
N ALA A 90 -4.67 -4.31 -6.58
CA ALA A 90 -3.81 -3.92 -7.68
C ALA A 90 -3.17 -5.14 -8.34
N GLU A 91 -2.87 -4.97 -9.62
CA GLU A 91 -2.05 -5.91 -10.38
C GLU A 91 -0.58 -5.53 -10.20
N ILE A 92 0.22 -6.45 -9.64
CA ILE A 92 1.62 -6.23 -9.30
C ILE A 92 2.49 -7.36 -9.84
N PRO A 93 3.81 -7.16 -10.04
CA PRO A 93 4.68 -8.22 -10.52
C PRO A 93 4.66 -9.45 -9.62
N VAL A 94 4.68 -10.64 -10.22
CA VAL A 94 4.85 -11.89 -9.48
C VAL A 94 6.18 -11.86 -8.72
N GLY A 95 6.18 -12.46 -7.53
CA GLY A 95 7.36 -12.47 -6.68
C GLY A 95 7.04 -12.63 -5.21
N THR A 96 8.06 -12.45 -4.37
CA THR A 96 7.95 -12.59 -2.92
C THR A 96 7.86 -11.23 -2.25
N TYR A 97 6.88 -11.09 -1.38
CA TYR A 97 6.57 -9.89 -0.63
C TYR A 97 6.57 -10.19 0.86
N ASN A 98 7.25 -9.36 1.66
CA ASN A 98 7.49 -9.65 3.07
C ASN A 98 6.84 -8.65 4.02
N GLN A 99 6.34 -7.53 3.51
CA GLN A 99 5.78 -6.47 4.34
C GLN A 99 4.59 -5.81 3.66
N LEU A 100 3.49 -5.60 4.39
CA LEU A 100 2.41 -4.69 4.02
C LEU A 100 2.55 -3.39 4.82
N ARG A 101 2.21 -2.26 4.20
CA ARG A 101 2.18 -0.93 4.82
C ARG A 101 0.78 -0.35 4.67
N LEU A 102 0.17 -0.03 5.79
CA LEU A 102 -1.08 0.71 5.87
C LEU A 102 -0.79 2.13 6.32
N LEU A 103 -1.02 3.12 5.47
CA LEU A 103 -0.91 4.53 5.85
C LEU A 103 -2.16 4.88 6.66
N VAL A 104 -1.98 5.03 7.98
CA VAL A 104 -3.06 5.30 8.93
C VAL A 104 -2.90 6.73 9.42
N ASP A 105 -3.80 7.61 9.01
CA ASP A 105 -3.72 9.04 9.32
C ASP A 105 -4.06 9.29 10.80
N SER A 106 -5.11 8.63 11.27
CA SER A 106 -5.58 8.75 12.65
C SER A 106 -6.44 7.55 13.04
N ALA A 107 -6.66 7.41 14.34
CA ALA A 107 -7.61 6.46 14.91
C ALA A 107 -8.27 7.07 16.14
N ARG A 108 -9.50 6.65 16.42
CA ARG A 108 -10.31 7.09 17.55
C ARG A 108 -11.01 5.90 18.16
N VAL A 109 -11.00 5.82 19.48
CA VAL A 109 -11.75 4.83 20.25
C VAL A 109 -12.78 5.55 21.11
N THR A 110 -13.98 4.97 21.16
CA THR A 110 -15.08 5.37 22.05
C THR A 110 -15.40 4.19 22.98
N LEU A 111 -15.43 4.45 24.29
CA LEU A 111 -15.72 3.46 25.33
C LEU A 111 -17.21 3.43 25.67
N LYS A 112 -17.71 2.24 26.02
CA LYS A 112 -19.11 2.08 26.46
C LYS A 112 -19.34 2.78 27.81
N ALA A 113 -20.43 3.53 27.93
CA ALA A 113 -20.84 4.09 29.22
C ALA A 113 -21.05 2.98 30.28
N PRO A 114 -20.71 3.21 31.55
CA PRO A 114 -20.22 4.45 32.15
C PRO A 114 -18.69 4.64 32.10
N VAL A 115 -17.96 3.83 31.32
CA VAL A 115 -16.49 3.86 31.27
C VAL A 115 -16.01 5.10 30.55
N THR A 116 -15.00 5.77 31.10
CA THR A 116 -14.35 6.94 30.50
C THR A 116 -12.83 6.81 30.57
N PHE A 117 -12.13 7.49 29.66
CA PHE A 117 -10.69 7.69 29.77
C PHE A 117 -10.36 8.56 31.01
N THR A 118 -9.08 8.61 31.42
CA THR A 118 -8.60 9.45 32.55
C THR A 118 -8.98 10.92 32.42
N SER A 119 -9.14 11.40 31.18
CA SER A 119 -9.58 12.76 30.88
C SER A 119 -11.05 13.04 31.24
N GLY A 120 -11.83 12.01 31.59
CA GLY A 120 -13.28 12.08 31.77
C GLY A 120 -14.09 12.03 30.47
N SER A 121 -13.44 11.92 29.31
CA SER A 121 -14.10 11.74 28.01
C SER A 121 -14.42 10.27 27.76
N SER A 122 -15.53 9.98 27.06
CA SER A 122 -15.84 8.64 26.54
C SER A 122 -15.07 8.32 25.25
N SER A 123 -14.47 9.32 24.58
CA SER A 123 -13.70 9.12 23.35
C SER A 123 -12.31 9.75 23.42
N ALA A 124 -11.35 9.10 22.77
CA ALA A 124 -9.97 9.57 22.67
C ALA A 124 -9.35 9.26 21.30
N LEU A 125 -8.47 10.15 20.84
CA LEU A 125 -7.62 9.87 19.68
C LEU A 125 -6.51 8.91 20.09
N MET A 126 -6.35 7.85 19.32
CA MET A 126 -5.31 6.87 19.55
C MET A 126 -4.03 7.28 18.84
N LYS A 127 -2.91 7.11 19.52
CA LYS A 127 -1.60 7.29 18.89
C LYS A 127 -1.34 6.09 18.00
N VAL A 128 -1.17 6.32 16.70
CA VAL A 128 -0.70 5.31 15.73
C VAL A 128 0.79 5.53 15.48
N PRO A 129 1.68 4.74 16.10
CA PRO A 129 3.12 4.96 15.97
C PRO A 129 3.56 4.87 14.51
N SER A 130 4.14 5.95 13.99
CA SER A 130 4.63 6.06 12.61
C SER A 130 3.58 5.86 11.51
N GLY A 131 2.28 5.88 11.87
CA GLY A 131 1.15 5.60 10.96
C GLY A 131 1.09 6.54 9.77
N SER A 132 1.28 7.84 9.99
CA SER A 132 1.20 8.87 8.95
C SER A 132 2.51 9.10 8.18
N THR A 133 3.63 8.51 8.60
CA THR A 133 4.95 8.77 7.99
C THR A 133 5.50 7.53 7.27
N SER A 134 5.46 6.35 7.91
CA SER A 134 5.94 5.10 7.31
C SER A 134 4.85 4.07 7.05
N GLY A 135 3.62 4.38 7.46
CA GLY A 135 2.55 3.41 7.62
C GLY A 135 2.77 2.46 8.80
N LEU A 136 1.66 1.88 9.28
CA LEU A 136 1.68 0.69 10.12
C LEU A 136 2.23 -0.47 9.30
N LYS A 137 3.32 -1.06 9.77
CA LYS A 137 4.02 -2.15 9.09
C LYS A 137 3.49 -3.49 9.58
N VAL A 138 3.01 -4.31 8.66
CA VAL A 138 2.58 -5.68 8.91
C VAL A 138 3.58 -6.62 8.24
N ASN A 139 4.25 -7.46 9.02
CA ASN A 139 5.19 -8.44 8.47
C ASN A 139 4.41 -9.66 7.97
N LEU A 140 4.60 -10.02 6.69
CA LEU A 140 3.85 -11.08 6.02
C LEU A 140 4.53 -12.45 6.06
N GLY A 141 5.76 -12.56 6.58
CA GLY A 141 6.48 -13.84 6.65
C GLY A 141 6.81 -14.45 5.29
N ASN A 142 6.90 -13.62 4.23
CA ASN A 142 7.13 -13.98 2.82
C ASN A 142 5.91 -14.61 2.13
N VAL A 143 5.02 -13.77 1.62
CA VAL A 143 3.93 -14.13 0.73
C VAL A 143 4.44 -14.19 -0.71
N SER A 144 4.10 -15.26 -1.43
CA SER A 144 4.31 -15.36 -2.87
C SER A 144 3.08 -14.87 -3.62
N VAL A 145 3.27 -13.86 -4.47
CA VAL A 145 2.27 -13.42 -5.45
C VAL A 145 2.57 -14.15 -6.75
N VAL A 146 1.57 -14.88 -7.22
CA VAL A 146 1.60 -15.65 -8.47
C VAL A 146 0.58 -15.08 -9.45
N SER A 147 0.61 -15.52 -10.70
CA SER A 147 -0.44 -15.17 -11.66
C SER A 147 -1.80 -15.62 -11.13
N GLY A 148 -2.81 -14.74 -11.24
CA GLY A 148 -4.12 -14.92 -10.63
C GLY A 148 -4.32 -14.05 -9.38
N GLU A 149 -5.24 -14.47 -8.51
CA GLU A 149 -5.65 -13.67 -7.35
C GLU A 149 -4.95 -14.14 -6.06
N THR A 150 -4.38 -13.18 -5.32
CA THR A 150 -3.83 -13.37 -3.98
C THR A 150 -4.58 -12.47 -3.01
N VAL A 151 -5.33 -13.06 -2.08
CA VAL A 151 -6.08 -12.31 -1.06
C VAL A 151 -5.27 -12.25 0.23
N LEU A 152 -4.99 -11.03 0.69
CA LEU A 152 -4.35 -10.75 1.97
C LEU A 152 -5.38 -10.27 2.97
N LEU A 153 -5.53 -11.03 4.06
CA LEU A 153 -6.35 -10.63 5.19
C LEU A 153 -5.44 -10.00 6.26
N VAL A 154 -5.69 -8.74 6.58
CA VAL A 154 -5.03 -8.02 7.65
C VAL A 154 -5.92 -8.08 8.89
N ASP A 155 -5.39 -8.71 9.93
CA ASP A 155 -5.96 -8.68 11.27
C ASP A 155 -5.40 -7.47 12.02
N PHE A 156 -6.24 -6.45 12.22
CA PHE A 156 -5.87 -5.25 12.94
C PHE A 156 -6.31 -5.40 14.39
N ASP A 157 -5.46 -5.89 15.28
CA ASP A 157 -5.80 -5.99 16.70
C ASP A 157 -5.78 -4.59 17.34
N VAL A 158 -6.96 -4.03 17.64
CA VAL A 158 -7.15 -2.73 18.32
C VAL A 158 -6.33 -2.64 19.61
N SER A 159 -6.28 -3.71 20.41
CA SER A 159 -5.62 -3.76 21.72
C SER A 159 -4.11 -3.65 21.63
N ARG A 160 -3.51 -4.15 20.54
CA ARG A 160 -2.07 -4.13 20.28
C ARG A 160 -1.64 -2.97 19.39
N SER A 161 -2.52 -2.53 18.50
CA SER A 161 -2.24 -1.51 17.49
C SER A 161 -2.39 -0.10 18.04
N PHE A 162 -3.24 0.08 19.06
CA PHE A 162 -3.34 1.33 19.78
C PHE A 162 -2.64 1.23 21.12
N VAL A 163 -1.74 2.17 21.36
CA VAL A 163 -1.29 2.45 22.72
C VAL A 163 -2.43 3.20 23.39
N PHE A 164 -3.28 2.45 24.09
CA PHE A 164 -4.17 3.02 25.07
C PHE A 164 -3.30 3.78 26.05
N GLN A 165 -3.43 5.11 26.05
CA GLN A 165 -3.04 5.87 27.22
C GLN A 165 -4.11 5.53 28.27
N GLY A 166 -3.86 4.43 28.97
CA GLY A 166 -4.74 3.89 30.00
C GLY A 166 -4.91 4.85 31.19
N PRO A 167 -5.68 4.44 32.23
CA PRO A 167 -6.04 5.23 33.39
C PRO A 167 -4.88 6.03 34.02
#